data_AF-A0A8T3CH42-F1
#
_entry.id   AF-A0A8T3CH42-F1
#
_cell.length_a   1.000
_cell.length_b   1.000
_cell.length_c   1.000
_cell.angle_alpha   90.00
_cell.angle_beta   90.00
_cell.angle_gamma   90.00
#
_symmetry.space_group_name_H-M   'P 1'
#
loop_
_entity.id
_entity.type
_entity.pdbx_description
1 polymer ?
#
loop_
_entity_poly.entity_id
_entity_poly.type
_entity_poly.pdbx_seq_one_letter_code
_entity_poly.pdbx_strand_id
1 'polypeptide(L)'
;MEKPPRLLSSHLLLKNRVYEVMLNRDLLTWKGVQTKKKIVSGSIHNSFKVGSYCVPVSEIITVRETEADSRTKDNGRWQKMSQKATEAYPYAFTVSCVKRARQHHWRCNDVTFHCADGTVCQQWVQTIRDQLSALREML
;
A
#
# COMPACT_ATOMS: atom_id res chain seq x y z
N MET A 1 -5.79 18.26 -20.54
CA MET A 1 -5.57 18.17 -19.08
C MET A 1 -4.61 17.02 -18.86
N GLU A 2 -3.32 17.34 -18.83
CA GLU A 2 -2.21 16.37 -18.80
C GLU A 2 -2.30 15.55 -17.51
N LYS A 3 -2.34 14.21 -17.63
CA LYS A 3 -2.22 13.33 -16.45
C LYS A 3 -0.78 13.45 -15.95
N PRO A 4 -0.52 13.69 -14.65
CA PRO A 4 0.84 13.75 -14.15
C PRO A 4 1.56 12.43 -14.47
N PRO A 5 2.85 12.48 -14.84
CA PRO A 5 3.60 11.29 -15.23
C PRO A 5 3.59 10.29 -14.07
N ARG A 6 3.04 9.11 -14.34
CA ARG A 6 2.94 8.01 -13.37
C ARG A 6 4.27 7.26 -13.41
N LEU A 7 4.93 7.16 -12.25
CA LEU A 7 6.19 6.40 -12.16
C LEU A 7 5.90 4.91 -12.07
N LEU A 8 4.87 4.53 -11.32
CA LEU A 8 4.51 3.14 -11.12
C LEU A 8 3.02 2.98 -10.85
N SER A 9 2.44 1.89 -11.34
CA SER A 9 1.04 1.53 -11.11
C SER A 9 0.87 0.03 -11.11
N SER A 10 0.24 -0.53 -10.07
CA SER A 10 0.02 -1.98 -9.95
C SER A 10 -1.20 -2.31 -9.11
N HIS A 11 -1.75 -3.51 -9.31
CA HIS A 11 -2.79 -4.06 -8.45
C HIS A 11 -2.14 -4.84 -7.31
N LEU A 12 -2.20 -4.30 -6.09
CA LEU A 12 -1.55 -4.88 -4.92
C LEU A 12 -2.57 -5.26 -3.86
N LEU A 13 -2.27 -6.32 -3.10
CA LEU A 13 -3.13 -6.79 -2.03
C LEU A 13 -2.78 -6.08 -0.71
N LEU A 14 -3.77 -5.46 -0.09
CA LEU A 14 -3.68 -4.82 1.21
C LEU A 14 -4.86 -5.28 2.07
N LYS A 15 -4.59 -5.89 3.23
CA LYS A 15 -5.62 -6.38 4.17
C LYS A 15 -6.69 -7.25 3.49
N ASN A 16 -6.26 -8.22 2.68
CA ASN A 16 -7.11 -9.15 1.93
C ASN A 16 -8.03 -8.50 0.89
N ARG A 17 -7.67 -7.32 0.38
CA ARG A 17 -8.38 -6.63 -0.73
C ARG A 17 -7.37 -6.10 -1.73
N VAL A 18 -7.71 -6.19 -3.00
CA VAL A 18 -6.87 -5.64 -4.08
C VAL A 18 -7.18 -4.16 -4.25
N TYR A 19 -6.12 -3.35 -4.27
CA TYR A 19 -6.15 -1.92 -4.56
C TYR A 19 -5.35 -1.63 -5.82
N GLU A 20 -5.82 -0.67 -6.61
CA GLU A 20 -4.98 -0.04 -7.62
C GLU A 20 -4.08 0.95 -6.88
N VAL A 21 -2.79 0.65 -6.82
CA VAL A 21 -1.76 1.45 -6.16
C VAL A 21 -0.97 2.19 -7.22
N MET A 22 -0.77 3.49 -7.03
CA MET A 22 -0.08 4.36 -7.96
C MET A 22 0.88 5.27 -7.22
N LEU A 23 2.09 5.40 -7.77
CA LEU A 23 3.13 6.30 -7.32
C LEU A 23 3.43 7.33 -8.41
N ASN A 24 3.45 8.59 -8.01
CA ASN A 24 4.10 9.67 -8.75
C ASN A 24 5.16 10.32 -7.85
N ARG A 25 5.77 11.42 -8.30
CA ARG A 25 6.83 12.11 -7.54
C ARG A 25 6.37 12.67 -6.19
N ASP A 26 5.08 13.00 -6.06
CA ASP A 26 4.56 13.74 -4.93
C ASP A 26 3.70 12.89 -3.98
N LEU A 27 3.06 11.84 -4.50
CA LEU A 27 2.01 11.07 -3.85
C LEU A 27 2.12 9.57 -4.14
N LEU A 28 2.02 8.78 -3.07
CA LEU A 28 1.62 7.39 -3.11
C LEU A 28 0.11 7.31 -2.86
N THR A 29 -0.64 6.71 -3.78
CA THR A 29 -2.10 6.60 -3.69
C THR A 29 -2.54 5.15 -3.85
N TRP A 30 -3.60 4.75 -3.15
CA TRP A 30 -4.26 3.47 -3.38
C TRP A 30 -5.77 3.61 -3.24
N LYS A 31 -6.48 3.05 -4.22
CA LYS A 31 -7.95 3.10 -4.30
C LYS A 31 -8.51 1.70 -4.49
N GLY A 32 -9.63 1.44 -3.82
CA GLY A 32 -10.27 0.13 -3.89
C GLY A 32 -10.73 -0.17 -5.32
N VAL A 33 -10.41 -1.36 -5.83
CA VAL A 33 -10.90 -1.81 -7.13
C VAL A 33 -12.40 -2.13 -6.97
N GLN A 34 -13.25 -1.50 -7.77
CA GLN A 34 -14.69 -1.79 -7.74
C GLN A 34 -14.91 -3.25 -8.15
N THR A 35 -15.40 -4.08 -7.23
CA THR A 35 -16.07 -5.32 -7.64
C THR A 35 -17.47 -4.91 -8.09
N LYS A 36 -17.75 -4.97 -9.39
CA LYS A 36 -19.11 -4.79 -9.92
C LYS A 36 -20.00 -5.88 -9.33
N LYS A 37 -20.64 -5.63 -8.19
CA LYS A 37 -21.71 -6.50 -7.68
C LYS A 37 -23.05 -5.96 -8.17
N LYS A 38 -23.73 -6.80 -8.96
CA LYS A 38 -25.09 -6.65 -9.46
C LYS A 38 -26.03 -6.28 -8.31
N ILE A 39 -26.78 -5.19 -8.46
CA ILE A 39 -27.86 -4.81 -7.55
C ILE A 39 -28.92 -5.90 -7.65
N VAL A 40 -29.12 -6.65 -6.57
CA VAL A 40 -30.33 -7.43 -6.33
C VAL A 40 -30.98 -6.87 -5.08
N SER A 41 -32.26 -6.55 -5.24
CA SER A 41 -33.14 -5.87 -4.29
C SER A 41 -33.07 -6.43 -2.86
N GLY A 42 -33.02 -5.52 -1.88
CA GLY A 42 -33.57 -5.75 -0.54
C GLY A 42 -32.65 -6.37 0.51
N SER A 43 -31.61 -5.65 0.96
CA SER A 43 -31.18 -5.69 2.37
C SER A 43 -30.16 -4.58 2.66
N ILE A 44 -30.33 -3.90 3.79
CA ILE A 44 -29.49 -2.78 4.26
C ILE A 44 -28.16 -3.35 4.80
N HIS A 45 -27.13 -2.50 4.88
CA HIS A 45 -25.79 -2.70 5.48
C HIS A 45 -24.71 -3.29 4.58
N ASN A 46 -24.07 -2.44 3.79
CA ASN A 46 -22.73 -1.90 4.09
C ASN A 46 -22.27 -1.21 2.80
N SER A 47 -22.49 0.09 2.68
CA SER A 47 -21.90 0.87 1.58
C SER A 47 -20.40 0.72 1.71
N PHE A 48 -19.78 -0.14 0.89
CA PHE A 48 -18.34 -0.26 0.81
C PHE A 48 -17.82 1.10 0.37
N LYS A 49 -17.46 1.97 1.34
CA LYS A 49 -16.74 3.19 1.06
C LYS A 49 -15.52 2.76 0.27
N VAL A 50 -15.50 3.05 -1.02
CA VAL A 50 -14.31 2.97 -1.86
C VAL A 50 -13.37 4.01 -1.29
N GLY A 51 -12.62 3.62 -0.27
CA GLY A 51 -11.63 4.48 0.36
C GLY A 51 -10.54 4.72 -0.68
N SER A 52 -10.40 5.97 -1.10
CA SER A 52 -9.16 6.46 -1.69
C SER A 52 -8.27 6.91 -0.56
N TYR A 53 -7.04 6.43 -0.57
CA TYR A 53 -6.02 6.78 0.41
C TYR A 53 -4.83 7.36 -0.32
N CYS A 54 -4.15 8.29 0.32
CA CYS A 54 -2.96 8.92 -0.20
C CYS A 54 -1.98 9.25 0.93
N VAL A 55 -0.69 9.21 0.60
CA VAL A 55 0.41 9.63 1.46
C VAL A 55 1.36 10.45 0.58
N PRO A 56 1.70 11.70 0.94
CA PRO A 56 2.76 12.45 0.28
C PRO A 56 4.08 11.70 0.33
N VAL A 57 4.87 11.74 -0.74
CA VAL A 57 6.20 11.09 -0.76
C VAL A 57 7.11 11.70 0.31
N SER A 58 6.96 12.99 0.59
CA SER A 58 7.65 13.68 1.70
C SER A 58 7.27 13.19 3.10
N GLU A 59 6.13 12.50 3.24
CA GLU A 59 5.70 11.85 4.49
C GLU A 59 6.19 10.40 4.61
N ILE A 60 6.78 9.84 3.55
CA ILE A 60 7.35 8.49 3.57
C ILE A 60 8.74 8.55 4.21
N ILE A 61 8.95 7.72 5.23
CA ILE A 61 10.22 7.63 5.97
C ILE A 61 11.14 6.61 5.31
N THR A 62 10.59 5.42 5.04
CA THR A 62 11.33 4.28 4.51
C THR A 62 10.41 3.27 3.83
N VAL A 63 11.02 2.42 3.01
CA VAL A 63 10.39 1.25 2.41
C VAL A 63 11.31 0.03 2.58
N ARG A 64 10.71 -1.11 2.94
CA ARG A 64 11.43 -2.37 3.12
C ARG A 64 10.70 -3.52 2.46
N GLU A 65 11.46 -4.44 1.88
CA GLU A 65 10.95 -5.76 1.53
C GLU A 65 10.55 -6.49 2.80
N THR A 66 9.49 -7.28 2.71
CA THR A 66 8.99 -8.13 3.77
C THR A 66 8.80 -9.51 3.16
N GLU A 67 9.67 -10.42 3.53
CA GLU A 67 9.57 -11.82 3.16
C GLU A 67 8.28 -12.36 3.80
N ALA A 68 7.45 -13.10 3.06
CA ALA A 68 6.23 -13.69 3.61
C ALA A 68 6.51 -14.85 4.58
N ASP A 69 7.71 -14.93 5.14
CA ASP A 69 8.26 -16.20 5.56
C ASP A 69 7.56 -16.77 6.79
N SER A 70 7.39 -18.08 6.62
CA SER A 70 6.84 -19.11 7.45
C SER A 70 7.19 -19.01 8.94
N ARG A 71 6.15 -19.26 9.75
CA ARG A 71 6.22 -19.82 11.11
C ARG A 71 7.45 -19.39 11.93
N THR A 72 7.54 -18.13 12.33
CA THR A 72 8.34 -17.79 13.51
C THR A 72 7.59 -16.85 14.43
N LYS A 73 7.64 -17.23 15.71
CA LYS A 73 6.94 -16.61 16.84
C LYS A 73 7.34 -15.14 16.96
N ASP A 74 6.33 -14.35 17.35
CA ASP A 74 6.47 -13.17 18.20
C ASP A 74 7.16 -11.93 17.60
N ASN A 75 6.38 -10.90 17.24
CA ASN A 75 6.05 -9.79 18.14
C ASN A 75 5.23 -8.73 17.36
N GLY A 76 4.02 -8.40 17.85
CA GLY A 76 3.34 -7.14 17.52
C GLY A 76 2.70 -6.97 16.12
N ARG A 77 1.44 -7.42 16.01
CA ARG A 77 0.39 -6.82 15.15
C ARG A 77 0.52 -6.93 13.62
N TRP A 78 1.05 -8.03 13.10
CA TRP A 78 0.82 -8.39 11.69
C TRP A 78 -0.59 -8.98 11.54
N GLN A 79 -1.43 -8.33 10.73
CA GLN A 79 -2.78 -8.82 10.47
C GLN A 79 -2.67 -10.15 9.72
N LYS A 80 -2.94 -11.26 10.43
CA LYS A 80 -2.93 -12.61 9.86
C LYS A 80 -3.83 -12.65 8.63
N MET A 81 -3.24 -12.75 7.45
CA MET A 81 -3.99 -12.96 6.21
C MET A 81 -4.46 -14.42 6.14
N SER A 82 -5.51 -14.68 5.34
CA SER A 82 -5.93 -16.06 5.09
C SER A 82 -4.82 -16.82 4.38
N GLN A 83 -4.59 -18.09 4.73
CA GLN A 83 -3.55 -18.94 4.13
C GLN A 83 -3.55 -18.89 2.59
N LYS A 84 -4.73 -18.93 1.97
CA LYS A 84 -4.91 -18.82 0.50
C LYS A 84 -4.38 -17.51 -0.10
N ALA A 85 -4.42 -16.40 0.65
CA ALA A 85 -3.91 -15.11 0.19
C ALA A 85 -2.39 -15.03 0.33
N THR A 86 -1.82 -15.69 1.35
CA THR A 86 -0.37 -15.81 1.53
C THR A 86 0.26 -16.64 0.41
N GLU A 87 -0.42 -17.71 -0.04
CA GLU A 87 0.05 -18.53 -1.17
C GLU A 87 -0.01 -17.77 -2.51
N ALA A 88 -1.06 -16.99 -2.75
CA ALA A 88 -1.23 -16.24 -4.00
C ALA A 88 -0.38 -14.95 -4.06
N TYR A 89 0.03 -14.41 -2.91
CA TYR A 89 0.82 -13.17 -2.79
C TYR A 89 2.00 -13.38 -1.83
N PRO A 90 3.02 -14.15 -2.25
CA PRO A 90 4.13 -14.56 -1.38
C PRO A 90 5.20 -13.46 -1.18
N TYR A 91 5.09 -12.33 -1.88
CA TYR A 91 6.01 -11.21 -1.73
C TYR A 91 5.29 -10.04 -1.07
N ALA A 92 6.00 -9.27 -0.23
CA ALA A 92 5.44 -8.07 0.33
C ALA A 92 6.49 -6.99 0.51
N PHE A 93 6.03 -5.74 0.58
CA PHE A 93 6.84 -4.62 1.01
C PHE A 93 6.03 -3.73 1.95
N THR A 94 6.72 -3.11 2.91
CA THR A 94 6.14 -2.23 3.90
C THR A 94 6.65 -0.81 3.69
N VAL A 95 5.72 0.13 3.56
CA VAL A 95 5.97 1.57 3.51
C VAL A 95 5.69 2.14 4.90
N SER A 96 6.71 2.71 5.53
CA SER A 96 6.58 3.41 6.81
C SER A 96 6.48 4.90 6.54
N CYS A 97 5.39 5.51 6.99
CA CYS A 97 5.09 6.94 6.78
C CYS A 97 4.77 7.63 8.09
N VAL A 98 5.06 8.93 8.17
CA VAL A 98 4.56 9.79 9.24
C VAL A 98 3.26 10.43 8.79
N LYS A 99 2.23 10.32 9.63
CA LYS A 99 0.98 11.07 9.43
C LYS A 99 0.87 12.14 10.49
N ARG A 100 0.62 13.38 10.07
CA ARG A 100 0.20 14.44 11.00
C ARG A 100 -1.15 14.06 11.61
N ALA A 101 -1.15 13.81 12.92
CA ALA A 101 -2.39 13.63 13.67
C ALA A 101 -2.90 15.00 14.17
N ARG A 102 -4.16 15.04 14.61
CA ARG A 102 -4.69 16.20 15.34
C ARG A 102 -3.86 16.41 16.62
N GLN A 103 -3.72 17.66 17.07
CA GLN A 103 -2.97 18.07 18.27
C GLN A 103 -1.43 18.03 18.16
N HIS A 104 -0.84 18.30 16.99
CA HIS A 104 0.64 18.39 16.80
C HIS A 104 1.41 17.09 17.05
N HIS A 105 0.73 15.94 17.14
CA HIS A 105 1.39 14.65 17.31
C HIS A 105 1.67 14.01 15.95
N TRP A 106 2.87 13.46 15.80
CA TRP A 106 3.21 12.62 14.65
C TRP A 106 2.87 11.18 14.97
N ARG A 107 2.25 10.47 14.03
CA ARG A 107 2.02 9.03 14.13
C ARG A 107 2.75 8.34 13.00
N CYS A 108 3.66 7.44 13.33
CA CYS A 108 4.19 6.50 12.36
C CYS A 108 3.10 5.49 12.00
N ASN A 109 2.95 5.22 10.71
CA ASN A 109 2.01 4.25 10.19
C ASN A 109 2.68 3.40 9.12
N ASP A 110 2.50 2.09 9.25
CA ASP A 110 3.01 1.11 8.29
C ASP A 110 1.88 0.64 7.38
N VAL A 111 2.17 0.61 6.08
CA VAL A 111 1.27 0.07 5.05
C VAL A 111 2.01 -1.03 4.30
N THR A 112 1.49 -2.25 4.39
CA THR A 112 2.11 -3.42 3.79
C THR A 112 1.31 -3.90 2.59
N PHE A 113 1.93 -3.81 1.41
CA PHE A 113 1.37 -4.27 0.16
C PHE A 113 1.96 -5.63 -0.19
N HIS A 114 1.10 -6.54 -0.63
CA HIS A 114 1.49 -7.88 -1.06
C HIS A 114 1.36 -8.00 -2.57
N CYS A 115 2.34 -8.69 -3.15
CA CYS A 115 2.54 -8.86 -4.58
C CYS A 115 2.52 -10.35 -4.89
N ALA A 116 1.90 -10.71 -6.02
CA ALA A 116 1.99 -12.07 -6.56
C ALA A 116 3.36 -12.33 -7.20
N ASP A 117 4.02 -11.26 -7.64
CA ASP A 117 5.30 -11.30 -8.35
C ASP A 117 6.37 -10.54 -7.56
N GLY A 118 7.52 -11.20 -7.34
CA GLY A 118 8.65 -10.63 -6.63
C GLY A 118 9.31 -9.49 -7.39
N THR A 119 9.27 -9.51 -8.73
CA THR A 119 9.81 -8.43 -9.56
C THR A 119 9.02 -7.14 -9.37
N VAL A 120 7.69 -7.23 -9.29
CA VAL A 120 6.81 -6.11 -8.96
C VAL A 120 7.15 -5.57 -7.57
N CYS A 121 7.31 -6.44 -6.59
CA CYS A 121 7.69 -6.04 -5.23
C CYS A 121 9.01 -5.25 -5.21
N GLN A 122 10.05 -5.78 -5.85
CA GLN A 122 11.36 -5.14 -5.96
C GLN A 122 11.28 -3.81 -6.70
N GLN A 123 10.52 -3.74 -7.79
CA GLN A 123 10.32 -2.51 -8.55
C GLN A 123 9.67 -1.41 -7.70
N TRP A 124 8.66 -1.77 -6.90
CA TRP A 124 8.03 -0.83 -5.95
C TRP A 124 9.02 -0.32 -4.91
N VAL A 125 9.79 -1.22 -4.31
CA VAL A 125 10.78 -0.88 -3.29
C VAL A 125 11.86 0.04 -3.86
N GLN A 126 12.43 -0.32 -5.02
CA GLN A 126 13.47 0.47 -5.65
C GLN A 126 12.95 1.85 -6.08
N THR A 127 11.80 1.91 -6.74
CA THR A 127 11.23 3.19 -7.21
C THR A 127 10.95 4.14 -6.04
N ILE A 128 10.41 3.63 -4.92
CA ILE A 128 10.17 4.46 -3.73
C ILE A 128 11.50 4.93 -3.12
N ARG A 129 12.52 4.05 -3.03
CA ARG A 129 13.86 4.45 -2.55
C ARG A 129 14.44 5.56 -3.41
N ASP A 130 14.36 5.45 -4.73
CA ASP A 130 14.87 6.46 -5.64
C ASP A 130 14.14 7.80 -5.45
N GLN A 131 12.82 7.79 -5.24
CA GLN A 131 12.08 9.01 -4.91
C GLN A 131 12.52 9.63 -3.57
N LEU A 132 12.76 8.81 -2.55
CA LEU A 132 13.24 9.30 -1.25
C LEU A 132 14.67 9.87 -1.36
N SER A 133 15.54 9.24 -2.14
CA SER A 133 16.89 9.75 -2.41
C SER A 133 16.83 11.09 -3.14
N ALA A 134 16.02 11.20 -4.20
CA ALA A 134 15.84 12.43 -4.94
C ALA A 134 15.32 13.58 -4.06
N LEU A 135 14.39 13.30 -3.14
CA LEU A 135 13.92 14.31 -2.18
C LEU A 135 15.02 14.77 -1.21
N ARG A 136 15.90 13.86 -0.80
CA ARG A 136 17.01 14.17 0.13
C ARG A 136 18.12 14.97 -0.54
N GLU A 137 18.34 14.79 -1.84
CA GLU A 137 19.32 15.57 -2.62
C GLU A 137 18.86 17.00 -2.91
N MET A 138 17.57 17.29 -2.76
CA MET A 138 16.98 18.63 -3.00
C MET A 138 16.80 19.48 -1.74
N LEU A 139 17.16 18.97 -0.55
CA LEU A 139 17.10 19.67 0.74
C LEU A 139 18.50 20.13 1.18
#